data_AF-A0A1J5QER5-F1
#
_entry.id   AF-A0A1J5QER5-F1
#
_cell.length_a   1.000
_cell.length_b   1.000
_cell.length_c   1.000
_cell.angle_alpha   90.00
_cell.angle_beta   90.00
_cell.angle_gamma   90.00
#
_symmetry.space_group_name_H-M   'P 1'
#
loop_
_entity.id
_entity.type
_entity.pdbx_description
1 polymer ?
#
loop_
_entity_poly.entity_id
_entity_poly.type
_entity_poly.pdbx_seq_one_letter_code
_entity_poly.pdbx_strand_id
1 'polypeptide(L)'
;MSLVILLGGCSQQAAQIAVTAPTQDPTVVAVASIQNYLAGEHAAIWAYGRAAALLPEADLRLALQDLERHKRERDQLAKLLRAAGVLPVGALVAYDEGTPLTTATEARTFLAGVESRLSVLALSVKSIPSKP
;
A
#
# COMPACT_ATOMS: atom_id res chain seq x y z
N MET A 1 -42.39 -20.38 -41.36
CA MET A 1 -41.30 -19.99 -40.44
C MET A 1 -40.09 -19.66 -41.33
N SER A 2 -39.79 -18.36 -41.49
CA SER A 2 -38.66 -17.79 -42.27
C SER A 2 -37.31 -18.36 -41.81
N LEU A 3 -36.33 -18.76 -42.63
CA LEU A 3 -35.57 -18.16 -43.77
C LEU A 3 -34.53 -17.09 -43.37
N VAL A 4 -33.33 -17.23 -43.98
CA VAL A 4 -32.23 -16.26 -44.24
C VAL A 4 -31.02 -16.40 -43.29
N ILE A 5 -29.94 -17.12 -43.66
CA ILE A 5 -28.76 -16.78 -44.51
C ILE A 5 -27.72 -15.91 -43.79
N LEU A 6 -26.50 -16.47 -43.62
CA LEU A 6 -25.26 -15.78 -43.26
C LEU A 6 -24.85 -14.79 -44.36
N LEU A 7 -24.39 -13.59 -43.98
CA LEU A 7 -23.26 -12.83 -44.57
C LEU A 7 -23.12 -11.49 -43.82
N GLY A 8 -21.89 -11.09 -43.48
CA GLY A 8 -21.58 -9.69 -43.13
C GLY A 8 -20.79 -9.51 -41.83
N GLY A 9 -19.45 -9.48 -41.94
CA GLY A 9 -18.60 -8.92 -40.90
C GLY A 9 -18.65 -7.38 -40.84
N CYS A 10 -17.93 -6.83 -39.87
CA CYS A 10 -17.70 -5.41 -39.62
C CYS A 10 -18.94 -4.60 -39.23
N SER A 11 -18.93 -4.07 -37.99
CA SER A 11 -19.40 -2.72 -37.58
C SER A 11 -20.11 -2.74 -36.22
N GLN A 12 -19.37 -2.98 -35.14
CA GLN A 12 -19.71 -2.33 -33.85
C GLN A 12 -18.45 -2.05 -33.02
N GLN A 13 -17.46 -1.53 -33.73
CA GLN A 13 -16.53 -0.53 -33.23
C GLN A 13 -17.26 0.82 -33.24
N ALA A 14 -18.20 1.06 -32.32
CA ALA A 14 -18.81 2.39 -32.12
C ALA A 14 -19.63 2.45 -30.82
N ALA A 15 -18.98 2.18 -29.69
CA ALA A 15 -19.32 2.79 -28.39
C ALA A 15 -18.22 2.47 -27.37
N GLN A 16 -16.96 2.75 -27.73
CA GLN A 16 -16.06 3.27 -26.73
C GLN A 16 -16.65 4.62 -26.34
N ILE A 17 -17.53 4.62 -25.32
CA ILE A 17 -17.64 5.81 -24.49
C ILE A 17 -16.21 6.03 -24.05
N ALA A 18 -15.60 7.09 -24.58
CA ALA A 18 -14.39 7.64 -24.02
C ALA A 18 -14.71 8.00 -22.58
N VAL A 19 -14.62 7.00 -21.69
CA VAL A 19 -14.18 7.25 -20.33
C VAL A 19 -12.74 7.67 -20.55
N THR A 20 -12.55 8.96 -20.82
CA THR A 20 -11.36 9.65 -20.40
C THR A 20 -11.26 9.34 -18.91
N ALA A 21 -10.50 8.28 -18.59
CA ALA A 21 -9.92 8.17 -17.26
C ALA A 21 -9.35 9.56 -16.99
N PRO A 22 -9.70 10.23 -15.87
CA PRO A 22 -9.09 11.51 -15.59
C PRO A 22 -7.59 11.26 -15.64
N THR A 23 -6.89 11.93 -16.56
CA THR A 23 -5.43 11.94 -16.58
C THR A 23 -5.04 12.59 -15.26
N GLN A 24 -4.88 11.78 -14.21
CA GLN A 24 -4.57 12.31 -12.90
C GLN A 24 -3.22 13.00 -13.00
N ASP A 25 -3.14 14.25 -12.54
CA ASP A 25 -1.90 15.00 -12.45
C ASP A 25 -0.85 14.09 -11.78
N PRO A 26 0.31 13.84 -12.41
CA PRO A 26 1.37 13.01 -11.84
C PRO A 26 1.76 13.43 -10.42
N THR A 27 1.63 14.72 -10.10
CA THR A 27 1.85 15.27 -8.76
C THR A 27 0.82 14.76 -7.76
N VAL A 28 -0.46 14.72 -8.16
CA VAL A 28 -1.55 14.19 -7.32
C VAL A 28 -1.36 12.70 -7.07
N VAL A 29 -0.98 11.95 -8.11
CA VAL A 29 -0.65 10.51 -7.97
C VAL A 29 0.53 10.32 -7.03
N ALA A 30 1.58 11.14 -7.16
CA ALA A 30 2.76 11.05 -6.31
C ALA A 30 2.44 11.29 -4.83
N VAL A 31 1.69 12.36 -4.54
CA VAL A 31 1.27 12.68 -3.17
C VAL A 31 0.39 11.56 -2.62
N ALA A 32 -0.55 11.03 -3.38
CA ALA A 32 -1.41 9.93 -2.95
C ALA A 32 -0.62 8.66 -2.63
N SER A 33 0.35 8.28 -3.48
CA SER A 33 1.22 7.12 -3.24
C SER A 33 2.06 7.28 -1.97
N ILE A 34 2.64 8.45 -1.74
CA ILE A 34 3.43 8.71 -0.52
C ILE A 34 2.54 8.69 0.73
N GLN A 35 1.32 9.25 0.67
CA GLN A 35 0.36 9.20 1.78
C GLN A 35 -0.07 7.76 2.10
N ASN A 36 -0.37 6.96 1.06
CA ASN A 36 -0.74 5.56 1.24
C ASN A 36 0.41 4.76 1.86
N TYR A 37 1.65 5.00 1.40
CA TYR A 37 2.81 4.35 1.98
C TYR A 37 3.02 4.77 3.44
N LEU A 38 2.89 6.07 3.76
CA LEU A 38 2.97 6.56 5.14
C LEU A 38 1.91 5.93 6.05
N ALA A 39 0.66 5.79 5.58
CA ALA A 39 -0.39 5.07 6.32
C ALA A 39 -0.01 3.60 6.55
N GLY A 40 0.60 2.96 5.56
CA GLY A 40 1.17 1.61 5.67
C GLY A 40 2.28 1.51 6.72
N GLU A 41 3.20 2.46 6.76
CA GLU A 41 4.28 2.49 7.75
C GLU A 41 3.74 2.65 9.19
N HIS A 42 2.71 3.48 9.39
CA HIS A 42 2.05 3.56 10.70
C HIS A 42 1.42 2.22 11.12
N ALA A 43 0.78 1.53 10.17
CA ALA A 43 0.20 0.20 10.42
C ALA A 43 1.27 -0.85 10.73
N ALA A 44 2.42 -0.81 10.04
CA ALA A 44 3.55 -1.69 10.29
C ALA A 44 4.12 -1.48 11.70
N ILE A 45 4.38 -0.23 12.10
CA ILE A 45 4.86 0.10 13.45
C ILE A 45 3.93 -0.45 14.53
N TRP A 46 2.63 -0.29 14.36
CA TRP A 46 1.63 -0.87 15.28
C TRP A 46 1.69 -2.41 15.29
N ALA A 47 1.77 -3.04 14.11
CA ALA A 47 1.81 -4.48 13.97
C ALA A 47 3.05 -5.12 14.65
N TYR A 48 4.22 -4.49 14.50
CA TYR A 48 5.44 -4.92 15.20
C TYR A 48 5.30 -4.82 16.71
N GLY A 49 4.70 -3.73 17.22
CA GLY A 49 4.41 -3.59 18.65
C GLY A 49 3.49 -4.71 19.18
N ARG A 50 2.46 -5.07 18.42
CA ARG A 50 1.52 -6.15 18.77
C ARG A 50 2.18 -7.54 18.74
N ALA A 51 2.99 -7.81 17.73
CA ALA A 51 3.63 -9.12 17.55
C ALA A 51 4.79 -9.37 18.54
N ALA A 52 5.49 -8.31 18.96
CA ALA A 52 6.73 -8.41 19.74
C ALA A 52 6.60 -9.27 21.01
N ALA A 53 5.47 -9.22 21.71
CA ALA A 53 5.24 -9.98 22.95
C ALA A 53 5.24 -11.50 22.76
N LEU A 54 5.06 -11.98 21.54
CA LEU A 54 4.96 -13.42 21.21
C LEU A 54 6.25 -13.98 20.60
N LEU A 55 7.23 -13.11 20.29
CA LEU A 55 8.45 -13.53 19.59
C LEU A 55 9.53 -14.01 20.58
N PRO A 56 10.23 -15.12 20.27
CA PRO A 56 11.41 -15.51 21.03
C PRO A 56 12.54 -14.49 20.84
N GLU A 57 13.50 -14.46 21.77
CA GLU A 57 14.54 -13.43 21.85
C GLU A 57 15.26 -13.14 20.52
N ALA A 58 15.64 -14.19 19.78
CA ALA A 58 16.33 -14.03 18.50
C ALA A 58 15.48 -13.27 17.47
N ASP A 59 14.18 -13.60 17.37
CA ASP A 59 13.26 -12.97 16.44
C ASP A 59 12.82 -11.60 16.94
N LEU A 60 12.65 -11.44 18.25
CA LEU A 60 12.34 -10.14 18.86
C LEU A 60 13.45 -9.12 18.54
N ARG A 61 14.72 -9.53 18.63
CA ARG A 61 15.85 -8.65 18.28
C ARG A 61 15.79 -8.20 16.81
N LEU A 62 15.44 -9.09 15.88
CA LEU A 62 15.26 -8.74 14.47
C LEU A 62 14.04 -7.82 14.28
N ALA A 63 12.91 -8.17 14.89
CA ALA A 63 11.69 -7.38 14.83
C ALA A 63 11.87 -5.95 15.37
N LEU A 64 12.70 -5.76 16.41
CA LEU A 64 13.03 -4.43 16.91
C LEU A 64 13.90 -3.62 15.94
N GLN A 65 14.78 -4.28 15.18
CA GLN A 65 15.58 -3.61 14.14
C GLN A 65 14.69 -3.17 12.97
N ASP A 66 13.74 -4.01 12.57
CA ASP A 66 12.78 -3.69 11.51
C ASP A 66 11.79 -2.61 11.95
N LEU A 67 11.28 -2.67 13.19
CA LEU A 67 10.47 -1.60 13.77
C LEU A 67 11.18 -0.24 13.68
N GLU A 68 12.48 -0.20 13.95
CA GLU A 68 13.24 1.05 13.87
C GLU A 68 13.49 1.48 12.42
N ARG A 69 13.56 0.55 11.47
CA ARG A 69 13.55 0.86 10.03
C ARG A 69 12.22 1.52 9.62
N HIS A 70 11.08 0.97 10.02
CA HIS A 70 9.77 1.54 9.71
C HIS A 70 9.59 2.95 10.27
N LYS A 71 10.04 3.20 11.51
CA LYS A 71 9.98 4.57 12.08
C LYS A 71 10.81 5.57 11.27
N ARG A 72 12.01 5.20 10.83
CA ARG A 72 12.85 6.06 9.98
C ARG A 72 12.18 6.34 8.64
N GLU A 73 11.60 5.32 8.02
CA GLU A 73 10.90 5.46 6.74
C GLU A 73 9.66 6.35 6.89
N ARG A 74 8.82 6.10 7.91
CA ARG A 74 7.69 6.97 8.28
C ARG A 74 8.10 8.44 8.40
N ASP A 75 9.19 8.70 9.12
CA ASP A 75 9.67 10.07 9.36
C ASP A 75 10.17 10.73 8.07
N GLN A 76 10.82 9.95 7.20
CA GLN A 76 11.26 10.40 5.88
C GLN A 76 10.07 10.74 4.96
N LEU A 77 9.06 9.86 4.88
CA LEU A 77 7.85 10.09 4.09
C LEU A 77 7.08 11.32 4.57
N ALA A 78 6.92 11.46 5.90
CA ALA A 78 6.28 12.63 6.49
C ALA A 78 7.07 13.92 6.19
N LYS A 79 8.41 13.88 6.17
CA LYS A 79 9.25 15.01 5.77
C LYS A 79 9.04 15.38 4.29
N LEU A 80 8.95 14.39 3.40
CA LEU A 80 8.70 14.63 1.97
C LEU A 80 7.37 15.32 1.72
N LEU A 81 6.30 14.86 2.38
CA LEU A 81 4.98 15.48 2.27
C LEU A 81 4.97 16.93 2.78
N ARG A 82 5.59 17.19 3.94
CA ARG A 82 5.72 18.56 4.46
C ARG A 82 6.52 19.47 3.53
N ALA A 83 7.61 18.97 2.93
CA ALA A 83 8.40 19.74 1.97
C ALA A 83 7.59 20.09 0.70
N ALA A 84 6.61 19.27 0.34
CA ALA A 84 5.65 19.53 -0.73
C ALA A 84 4.46 20.40 -0.30
N GLY A 85 4.44 20.93 0.94
CA GLY A 85 3.33 21.71 1.48
C GLY A 85 2.09 20.88 1.83
N VAL A 86 2.21 19.55 1.90
CA VAL A 86 1.12 18.63 2.20
C VAL A 86 1.17 18.20 3.66
N LEU A 87 0.01 18.19 4.34
CA LEU A 87 -0.11 17.65 5.69
C LEU A 87 -0.01 16.11 5.67
N PRO A 88 0.97 15.50 6.37
CA PRO A 88 1.08 14.05 6.40
C PRO A 88 -0.09 13.37 7.11
N VAL A 89 -0.52 12.21 6.61
CA VAL A 89 -1.52 11.37 7.30
C VAL A 89 -1.00 10.93 8.67
N GLY A 90 -1.86 11.05 9.68
CA GLY A 90 -1.57 10.61 11.04
C GLY A 90 -1.76 9.09 11.22
N ALA A 91 -1.16 8.54 12.27
CA ALA A 91 -1.46 7.19 12.70
C ALA A 91 -2.93 7.10 13.16
N LEU A 92 -3.55 5.95 12.96
CA LEU A 92 -4.88 5.67 13.49
C LEU A 92 -4.80 5.41 15.00
N VAL A 93 -5.89 5.71 15.72
CA VAL A 93 -6.03 5.38 17.14
C VAL A 93 -6.07 3.87 17.36
N ALA A 94 -6.63 3.13 16.39
CA ALA A 94 -6.69 1.68 16.38
C ALA A 94 -6.60 1.16 14.94
N TYR A 95 -6.06 -0.05 14.81
CA TYR A 95 -6.00 -0.80 13.56
C TYR A 95 -6.85 -2.06 13.69
N ASP A 96 -7.29 -2.61 12.56
CA ASP A 96 -7.98 -3.90 12.56
C ASP A 96 -7.02 -4.98 13.07
N GLU A 97 -7.47 -5.67 14.12
CA GLU A 97 -6.74 -6.72 14.79
C GLU A 97 -6.84 -8.07 14.10
N GLY A 98 -7.84 -8.28 13.22
CA GLY A 98 -8.06 -9.57 12.59
C GLY A 98 -8.17 -10.70 13.62
N THR A 99 -7.48 -11.82 13.37
CA THR A 99 -7.47 -12.96 14.29
C THR A 99 -6.53 -12.71 15.49
N PRO A 100 -6.89 -13.21 16.70
CA PRO A 100 -5.98 -13.19 17.84
C PRO A 100 -4.65 -13.86 17.51
N LEU A 101 -3.55 -13.29 18.01
CA LEU A 101 -2.22 -13.89 17.94
C LEU A 101 -1.91 -14.52 19.29
N THR A 102 -1.58 -15.81 19.29
CA THR A 102 -1.34 -16.59 20.51
C THR A 102 0.00 -17.33 20.49
N THR A 103 0.61 -17.46 19.31
CA THR A 103 1.88 -18.16 19.13
C THR A 103 2.91 -17.32 18.38
N ALA A 104 4.19 -17.66 18.57
CA ALA A 104 5.29 -17.06 17.80
C ALA A 104 5.13 -17.28 16.28
N THR A 105 4.59 -18.44 15.87
CA THR A 105 4.36 -18.75 14.44
C THR A 105 3.32 -17.81 13.84
N GLU A 106 2.19 -17.62 14.53
CA GLU A 106 1.16 -16.67 14.11
C GLU A 106 1.70 -15.24 14.03
N ALA A 107 2.53 -14.83 15.01
CA ALA A 107 3.19 -13.52 14.99
C ALA A 107 4.09 -13.33 13.76
N ARG A 108 4.90 -14.34 13.39
CA ARG A 108 5.73 -14.29 12.19
C ARG A 108 4.90 -14.22 10.91
N THR A 109 3.87 -15.06 10.80
CA THR A 109 2.97 -15.06 9.64
C THR A 109 2.24 -13.72 9.49
N PHE A 110 1.80 -13.15 10.61
CA PHE A 110 1.18 -11.83 10.65
C PHE A 110 2.13 -10.74 10.14
N LEU A 111 3.36 -10.67 10.66
CA LEU A 111 4.35 -9.69 10.21
C LEU A 111 4.73 -9.88 8.74
N ALA A 112 4.91 -11.12 8.27
CA ALA A 112 5.18 -11.39 6.85
C ALA A 112 4.05 -10.90 5.92
N GLY A 113 2.79 -11.02 6.36
CA GLY A 113 1.64 -10.47 5.64
C GLY A 113 1.63 -8.94 5.61
N VAL A 114 2.04 -8.30 6.70
CA VAL A 114 2.21 -6.84 6.77
C VAL A 114 3.29 -6.39 5.79
N GLU A 115 4.48 -6.99 5.81
CA GLU A 115 5.59 -6.65 4.90
C GLU A 115 5.23 -6.82 3.43
N SER A 116 4.51 -7.90 3.11
CA SER A 116 4.08 -8.18 1.73
C SER A 116 3.16 -7.08 1.20
N ARG A 117 2.21 -6.62 2.02
CA ARG A 117 1.29 -5.53 1.65
C ARG A 117 2.03 -4.19 1.58
N LEU A 118 2.92 -3.92 2.52
CA LEU A 118 3.72 -2.70 2.57
C LEU A 118 4.64 -2.58 1.34
N SER A 119 5.23 -3.70 0.89
CA SER A 119 6.08 -3.75 -0.30
C SER A 119 5.37 -3.26 -1.56
N VAL A 120 4.07 -3.54 -1.71
CA VAL A 120 3.26 -3.04 -2.84
C VAL A 120 3.12 -1.51 -2.80
N LEU A 121 2.96 -0.93 -1.60
CA LEU A 121 2.88 0.52 -1.42
C LEU A 121 4.22 1.19 -1.70
N ALA A 122 5.32 0.59 -1.22
CA ALA A 122 6.67 1.06 -1.51
C ALA A 122 6.98 1.07 -3.02
N LEU A 123 6.60 0.00 -3.74
CA LEU A 123 6.75 -0.08 -5.19
C LEU A 123 5.92 1.00 -5.91
N SER A 124 4.71 1.29 -5.43
CA SER A 124 3.85 2.33 -6.02
C SER A 124 4.49 3.72 -5.96
N VAL A 125 5.24 4.04 -4.89
CA VAL A 125 6.04 5.27 -4.81
C VAL A 125 7.23 5.22 -5.77
N LYS A 126 7.91 4.07 -5.89
CA LYS A 126 9.08 3.93 -6.77
C LYS A 126 8.72 4.01 -8.26
N SER A 127 7.50 3.64 -8.64
CA SER A 127 7.01 3.67 -10.01
C SER A 127 6.52 5.05 -10.49
N ILE A 128 6.55 6.08 -9.64
CA ILE A 128 6.23 7.45 -10.06
C ILE A 128 7.34 7.94 -11.00
N PRO A 129 7.04 8.31 -12.25
CA PRO A 129 8.05 8.80 -13.17
C PRO A 129 8.64 10.11 -12.63
N SER A 130 9.97 10.18 -12.54
CA SER A 130 10.65 11.47 -12.39
C SER A 130 10.34 12.32 -13.63
N LYS A 131 10.09 13.62 -13.44
CA LYS A 131 9.93 14.57 -14.55
C LYS A 131 11.10 14.38 -15.55
N PRO A 132 10.85 14.32 -16.87
CA PRO A 132 11.92 14.26 -17.86
C PRO A 132 12.81 15.50 -17.82
#